data_AF-A0A926H7T1-F1
#
_entry.id   AF-A0A926H7T1-F1
#
_cell.length_a   1.000
_cell.length_b   1.000
_cell.length_c   1.000
_cell.angle_alpha   90.00
_cell.angle_beta   90.00
_cell.angle_gamma   90.00
#
_symmetry.space_group_name_H-M   'P 1'
#
loop_
_entity.id
_entity.type
_entity.pdbx_description
1 polymer ?
#
loop_
_entity_poly.entity_id
_entity_poly.type
_entity_poly.pdbx_seq_one_letter_code
_entity_poly.pdbx_strand_id
1 'polypeptide(L)'
;MKTPVCAVFDVGKTNKKLLLFDGDYRIMRETAESFDEISDDEGFHGDDLPRLITWLQTSLHALLTGGQFDVRAVNVATYGASFVHIDAAGQAVTPLYNYLKPFPRQLHEHFYGQRGGCDPFCVETASPDIGMLNSGLQLYWLKHTQPARFGQITHSLHLPQFCSYLFTQTPVADLTSVGCHTGLWHFARHRY
;
A
#
# COMPACT_ATOMS: atom_id res chain seq x y z
N MET A 1 -36.01 -0.98 9.02
CA MET A 1 -35.19 -0.17 8.10
C MET A 1 -33.73 -0.51 8.37
N LYS A 2 -32.88 -0.52 7.34
CA LYS A 2 -31.45 -0.74 7.51
C LYS A 2 -30.79 0.51 8.12
N THR A 3 -29.80 0.33 8.98
CA THR A 3 -29.06 1.46 9.56
C THR A 3 -28.02 1.96 8.56
N PRO A 4 -28.02 3.25 8.17
CA PRO A 4 -27.01 3.80 7.27
C PRO A 4 -25.66 3.87 7.98
N VAL A 5 -24.59 3.41 7.30
CA VAL A 5 -23.24 3.39 7.87
C VAL A 5 -22.16 3.73 6.85
N CYS A 6 -21.03 4.24 7.34
CA CYS A 6 -19.76 4.27 6.63
C CYS A 6 -18.88 3.11 7.12
N ALA A 7 -18.34 2.31 6.20
CA ALA A 7 -17.38 1.26 6.51
C ALA A 7 -15.95 1.79 6.36
N VAL A 8 -15.10 1.55 7.36
CA VAL A 8 -13.68 1.90 7.31
C VAL A 8 -12.85 0.65 7.53
N PHE A 9 -12.04 0.30 6.53
CA PHE A 9 -10.98 -0.67 6.68
C PHE A 9 -9.73 0.03 7.19
N ASP A 10 -9.23 -0.37 8.36
CA ASP A 10 -7.98 0.10 8.95
C ASP A 10 -6.99 -1.07 8.96
N VAL A 11 -6.03 -1.03 8.02
CA VAL A 11 -5.05 -2.10 7.78
C VAL A 11 -3.71 -1.70 8.39
N GLY A 12 -3.48 -2.13 9.63
CA GLY A 12 -2.17 -2.09 10.26
C GLY A 12 -1.31 -3.31 9.92
N LYS A 13 -0.03 -3.24 10.30
CA LYS A 13 0.92 -4.37 10.20
C LYS A 13 0.40 -5.61 10.95
N THR A 14 0.04 -5.43 12.22
CA THR A 14 -0.44 -6.54 13.08
C THR A 14 -1.93 -6.77 12.89
N ASN A 15 -2.74 -5.72 13.10
CA ASN A 15 -4.19 -5.81 13.16
C ASN A 15 -4.85 -5.24 11.92
N LYS A 16 -5.93 -5.88 11.48
CA LYS A 16 -6.75 -5.50 10.34
C LYS A 16 -8.16 -5.34 10.86
N LYS A 17 -8.70 -4.14 10.77
CA LYS A 17 -9.97 -3.78 11.38
C LYS A 17 -10.98 -3.35 10.32
N LEU A 18 -12.22 -3.77 10.53
CA LEU A 18 -13.38 -3.22 9.83
C LEU A 18 -14.28 -2.54 10.87
N LEU A 19 -14.43 -1.23 10.73
CA LEU A 19 -15.21 -0.37 11.59
C LEU A 19 -16.45 0.10 10.83
N LEU A 20 -17.62 0.08 11.47
CA LEU A 20 -18.84 0.69 10.95
C LEU A 20 -19.20 1.91 11.79
N PHE A 21 -19.30 3.05 11.15
CA PHE A 21 -19.72 4.30 11.76
C PHE A 21 -21.15 4.67 11.35
N ASP A 22 -21.98 5.09 12.28
CA ASP A 22 -23.28 5.70 11.97
C ASP A 22 -23.13 7.16 11.47
N GLY A 23 -24.25 7.83 11.20
CA GLY A 23 -24.28 9.21 10.74
C GLY A 23 -23.78 10.25 11.75
N ASP A 24 -23.64 9.86 13.02
CA ASP A 24 -23.10 10.68 14.11
C ASP A 24 -21.64 10.30 14.44
N TYR A 25 -20.99 9.52 13.57
CA TYR A 25 -19.62 9.02 13.73
C TYR A 25 -19.41 8.13 14.96
N ARG A 26 -20.45 7.44 15.44
CA ARG A 26 -20.32 6.43 16.50
C ARG A 26 -20.00 5.07 15.90
N ILE A 27 -19.10 4.34 16.54
CA ILE A 27 -18.78 2.96 16.16
C ILE A 27 -19.97 2.05 16.51
N MET A 28 -20.65 1.58 15.48
CA MET A 28 -21.75 0.61 15.58
C MET A 28 -21.24 -0.83 15.66
N ARG A 29 -20.09 -1.09 15.01
CA ARG A 29 -19.45 -2.41 14.99
C ARG A 29 -17.96 -2.26 14.71
N GLU A 30 -17.17 -3.09 15.38
CA GLU A 30 -15.74 -3.29 15.12
C GLU A 30 -15.47 -4.78 15.02
N THR A 31 -14.75 -5.18 13.98
CA THR A 31 -14.18 -6.52 13.86
C THR A 31 -12.69 -6.38 13.60
N ALA A 32 -11.88 -7.21 14.26
CA ALA A 32 -10.43 -7.20 14.11
C ALA A 32 -9.92 -8.62 13.84
N GLU A 33 -8.94 -8.74 12.95
CA GLU A 33 -8.21 -9.96 12.69
C GLU A 33 -6.70 -9.68 12.66
N SER A 34 -5.90 -10.68 13.01
CA SER A 34 -4.45 -10.67 12.84
C SER A 34 -4.04 -11.79 11.90
N PHE A 35 -3.03 -11.53 11.08
CA PHE A 35 -2.47 -12.51 10.15
C PHE A 35 -1.04 -12.79 10.56
N ASP A 36 -0.62 -14.04 10.47
CA ASP A 36 0.78 -14.39 10.60
C ASP A 36 1.58 -13.81 9.43
N GLU A 37 2.85 -13.49 9.68
CA GLU A 37 3.75 -13.07 8.60
C GLU A 37 4.12 -14.26 7.71
N ILE A 38 4.25 -14.00 6.41
CA ILE A 38 4.76 -14.96 5.43
C ILE A 38 6.08 -14.47 4.86
N SER A 39 6.91 -15.37 4.38
CA SER A 39 8.13 -15.00 3.68
C SER A 39 7.82 -14.50 2.26
N ASP A 40 8.53 -13.45 1.84
CA ASP A 40 8.62 -13.07 0.44
C ASP A 40 9.44 -14.11 -0.35
N ASP A 41 9.61 -13.83 -1.65
CA ASP A 41 10.33 -14.71 -2.57
C ASP A 41 11.85 -14.76 -2.36
N GLU A 42 12.40 -13.94 -1.46
CA GLU A 42 13.79 -14.00 -1.01
C GLU A 42 13.90 -14.44 0.46
N GLY A 43 12.81 -14.91 1.07
CA GLY A 43 12.78 -15.41 2.43
C GLY A 43 12.59 -14.35 3.52
N PHE A 44 12.39 -13.07 3.17
CA PHE A 44 12.20 -12.00 4.14
C PHE A 44 10.74 -11.95 4.61
N HIS A 45 10.49 -11.94 5.91
CA HIS A 45 9.13 -11.97 6.45
C HIS A 45 8.39 -10.64 6.29
N GLY A 46 7.10 -10.74 5.95
CA GLY A 46 6.22 -9.62 5.72
C GLY A 46 4.75 -10.03 5.69
N ASP A 47 3.92 -9.13 5.18
CA ASP A 47 2.47 -9.27 5.22
C ASP A 47 1.95 -10.33 4.23
N ASP A 48 0.96 -11.11 4.66
CA ASP A 48 0.21 -12.05 3.81
C ASP A 48 -0.79 -11.30 2.91
N LEU A 49 -0.28 -10.83 1.76
CA LEU A 49 -1.07 -10.10 0.77
C LEU A 49 -2.27 -10.92 0.24
N PRO A 50 -2.14 -12.21 -0.13
CA PRO A 50 -3.29 -13.04 -0.52
C PRO A 50 -4.39 -13.12 0.54
N ARG A 51 -4.02 -13.28 1.82
CA ARG A 51 -4.99 -13.29 2.92
C ARG A 51 -5.63 -11.92 3.13
N LEU A 52 -4.87 -10.84 3.01
CA LEU A 52 -5.41 -9.48 3.07
C LEU A 52 -6.46 -9.23 1.96
N ILE A 53 -6.16 -9.62 0.72
CA ILE A 53 -7.09 -9.52 -0.41
C ILE A 53 -8.39 -10.27 -0.11
N THR A 54 -8.26 -11.52 0.33
CA THR A 54 -9.40 -12.37 0.68
C THR A 54 -10.23 -11.75 1.80
N TRP A 55 -9.60 -11.28 2.87
CA TRP A 55 -10.27 -10.65 4.01
C TRP A 55 -11.03 -9.39 3.61
N LEU A 56 -10.43 -8.50 2.80
CA LEU A 56 -11.08 -7.28 2.32
C LEU A 56 -12.35 -7.58 1.52
N GLN A 57 -12.22 -8.47 0.52
CA GLN A 57 -13.32 -8.81 -0.39
C GLN A 57 -14.45 -9.54 0.35
N THR A 58 -14.12 -10.54 1.17
CA THR A 58 -15.11 -11.32 1.91
C THR A 58 -15.81 -10.50 2.99
N SER A 59 -15.08 -9.63 3.71
CA SER A 59 -15.66 -8.76 4.74
C SER A 59 -16.63 -7.75 4.14
N LEU A 60 -16.27 -7.11 3.03
CA LEU A 60 -17.18 -6.18 2.35
C LEU A 60 -18.39 -6.92 1.78
N HIS A 61 -18.19 -8.08 1.16
CA HIS A 61 -19.28 -8.90 0.62
C HIS A 61 -20.28 -9.32 1.71
N ALA A 62 -19.78 -9.81 2.86
CA ALA A 62 -20.60 -10.20 3.99
C ALA A 62 -21.37 -8.99 4.58
N LEU A 63 -20.73 -7.82 4.64
CA LEU A 63 -21.37 -6.60 5.09
C LEU A 63 -22.53 -6.19 4.17
N LEU A 64 -22.33 -6.21 2.85
CA LEU A 64 -23.34 -5.82 1.86
C LEU A 64 -24.52 -6.80 1.78
N THR A 65 -24.26 -8.09 1.96
CA THR A 65 -25.28 -9.16 1.86
C THR A 65 -26.02 -9.43 3.17
N GLY A 66 -25.43 -9.08 4.32
CA GLY A 66 -25.99 -9.39 5.65
C GLY A 66 -27.29 -8.67 6.01
N GLY A 67 -27.73 -7.67 5.23
CA GLY A 67 -29.06 -7.08 5.34
C GLY A 67 -29.31 -6.15 6.54
N GLN A 68 -28.41 -6.09 7.53
CA GLN A 68 -28.55 -5.25 8.73
C GLN A 68 -28.25 -3.77 8.47
N PHE A 69 -27.25 -3.50 7.61
CA PHE A 69 -26.70 -2.17 7.37
C PHE A 69 -26.92 -1.73 5.93
N ASP A 70 -27.08 -0.42 5.76
CA ASP A 70 -27.12 0.27 4.49
C ASP A 70 -25.80 1.02 4.31
N VAL A 71 -24.84 0.37 3.66
CA VAL A 71 -23.47 0.90 3.50
C VAL A 71 -23.50 2.04 2.49
N ARG A 72 -23.29 3.27 2.98
CA ARG A 72 -23.30 4.49 2.16
C ARG A 72 -21.94 4.87 1.61
N ALA A 73 -20.87 4.46 2.28
CA ALA A 73 -19.50 4.71 1.87
C ALA A 73 -18.57 3.62 2.40
N VAL A 74 -17.46 3.43 1.70
CA VAL A 74 -16.34 2.57 2.12
C VAL A 74 -15.07 3.40 2.03
N ASN A 75 -14.27 3.40 3.09
CA ASN A 75 -12.97 4.06 3.14
C ASN A 75 -11.90 3.05 3.57
N VAL A 76 -10.65 3.33 3.21
CA VAL A 76 -9.50 2.51 3.59
C VAL A 76 -8.38 3.41 4.11
N ALA A 77 -7.87 3.07 5.28
CA ALA A 77 -6.64 3.60 5.85
C ALA A 77 -5.66 2.44 6.07
N THR A 78 -4.39 2.66 5.79
CA THR A 78 -3.34 1.66 6.01
C THR A 78 -2.08 2.31 6.53
N TYR A 79 -1.11 1.51 6.96
CA TYR A 79 0.26 2.01 7.13
C TYR A 79 0.89 2.38 5.77
N GLY A 80 1.88 3.27 5.79
CA GLY A 80 2.55 3.80 4.59
C GLY A 80 3.72 2.95 4.09
N ALA A 81 4.49 3.51 3.14
CA ALA A 81 5.71 2.90 2.58
C ALA A 81 5.55 1.51 1.93
N SER A 82 4.33 1.03 1.69
CA SER A 82 4.09 -0.26 1.05
C SER A 82 3.52 -0.10 -0.34
N PHE A 83 4.07 -0.82 -1.31
CA PHE A 83 3.56 -0.92 -2.67
C PHE A 83 3.05 -2.32 -3.00
N VAL A 84 1.90 -2.37 -3.66
CA VAL A 84 1.45 -3.56 -4.39
C VAL A 84 1.60 -3.28 -5.88
N HIS A 85 2.31 -4.17 -6.56
CA HIS A 85 2.58 -4.08 -7.99
C HIS A 85 1.62 -4.99 -8.74
N ILE A 86 0.82 -4.43 -9.66
CA ILE A 86 -0.19 -5.16 -10.43
C ILE A 86 0.10 -5.16 -11.94
N ASP A 87 -0.27 -6.23 -12.61
CA ASP A 87 -0.23 -6.34 -14.07
C ASP A 87 -1.45 -5.70 -14.75
N ALA A 88 -1.53 -5.84 -16.08
CA ALA A 88 -2.63 -5.32 -16.88
C ALA A 88 -3.98 -6.03 -16.60
N ALA A 89 -3.96 -7.21 -15.99
CA ALA A 89 -5.15 -7.92 -15.53
C ALA A 89 -5.54 -7.54 -14.09
N GLY A 90 -4.78 -6.66 -13.44
CA GLY A 90 -5.02 -6.22 -12.07
C GLY A 90 -4.54 -7.20 -11.00
N GLN A 91 -3.74 -8.20 -11.38
CA GLN A 91 -3.23 -9.21 -10.46
C GLN A 91 -1.87 -8.79 -9.89
N ALA A 92 -1.66 -9.05 -8.60
CA ALA A 92 -0.38 -8.77 -7.96
C ALA A 92 0.73 -9.67 -8.55
N VAL A 93 1.82 -9.05 -9.02
CA VAL A 93 2.95 -9.76 -9.66
C VAL A 93 4.13 -10.01 -8.73
N THR A 94 4.06 -9.49 -7.51
CA THR A 94 5.05 -9.71 -6.45
C THR A 94 4.36 -9.90 -5.10
N PRO A 95 5.07 -10.45 -4.09
CA PRO A 95 4.68 -10.29 -2.70
C PRO A 95 4.58 -8.81 -2.29
N LEU A 96 3.97 -8.53 -1.14
CA LEU A 96 4.09 -7.21 -0.50
C LEU A 96 5.45 -7.13 0.20
N TYR A 97 6.41 -6.47 -0.43
CA TYR A 97 7.74 -6.31 0.15
C TYR A 97 7.68 -5.48 1.43
N ASN A 98 8.21 -6.04 2.52
CA ASN A 98 8.27 -5.36 3.80
C ASN A 98 9.24 -4.16 3.70
N TYR A 99 8.78 -2.95 4.02
CA TYR A 99 9.60 -1.74 4.00
C TYR A 99 10.80 -1.78 4.96
N LEU A 100 10.85 -2.73 5.91
CA LEU A 100 12.00 -2.97 6.79
C LEU A 100 13.09 -3.84 6.14
N LYS A 101 12.85 -4.36 4.94
CA LYS A 101 13.84 -5.13 4.19
C LYS A 101 15.09 -4.27 3.95
N PRO A 102 16.30 -4.79 4.23
CA PRO A 102 17.53 -4.02 4.00
C PRO A 102 17.67 -3.63 2.53
N PHE A 103 17.97 -2.36 2.29
CA PHE A 103 18.23 -1.88 0.94
C PHE A 103 19.68 -2.21 0.52
N PRO A 104 19.94 -2.82 -0.65
CA PRO A 104 21.29 -3.23 -1.03
C PRO A 104 22.25 -2.06 -1.19
N ARG A 105 23.40 -2.11 -0.49
CA ARG A 105 24.42 -1.05 -0.50
C ARG A 105 24.92 -0.68 -1.91
N GLN A 106 25.12 -1.67 -2.78
CA GLN A 106 25.58 -1.41 -4.14
C GLN A 106 24.56 -0.60 -4.95
N LEU A 107 23.27 -0.88 -4.79
CA LEU A 107 22.20 -0.13 -5.44
C LEU A 107 22.08 1.28 -4.87
N HIS A 108 22.28 1.43 -3.55
CA HIS A 108 22.31 2.71 -2.87
C HIS A 108 23.41 3.62 -3.42
N GLU A 109 24.66 3.13 -3.41
CA GLU A 109 25.81 3.85 -3.94
C GLU A 109 25.62 4.19 -5.42
N HIS A 110 25.05 3.28 -6.21
CA HIS A 110 24.75 3.52 -7.62
C HIS A 110 23.69 4.61 -7.81
N PHE A 111 22.59 4.57 -7.06
CA PHE A 111 21.47 5.50 -7.21
C PHE A 111 21.87 6.93 -6.87
N TYR A 112 22.49 7.13 -5.71
CA TYR A 112 22.87 8.46 -5.24
C TYR A 112 24.14 8.98 -5.91
N GLY A 113 25.09 8.10 -6.27
CA GLY A 113 26.30 8.49 -7.00
C GLY A 113 25.99 9.16 -8.35
N GLN A 114 24.95 8.70 -9.04
CA GLN A 114 24.49 9.31 -10.31
C GLN A 114 23.79 10.66 -10.12
N ARG A 115 23.42 11.03 -8.89
CA ARG A 115 22.61 12.21 -8.55
C ARG A 115 23.42 13.29 -7.83
N GLY A 116 24.74 13.17 -7.80
CA GLY A 116 25.60 14.10 -7.07
C GLY A 116 25.57 13.90 -5.55
N GLY A 117 25.20 12.71 -5.09
CA GLY A 117 25.06 12.37 -3.68
C GLY A 117 23.62 12.27 -3.21
N CYS A 118 23.46 12.09 -1.90
CA CYS A 118 22.17 11.89 -1.26
C CYS A 118 21.38 13.19 -1.09
N ASP A 119 22.05 14.25 -0.64
CA ASP A 119 21.41 15.52 -0.24
C ASP A 119 20.54 16.14 -1.34
N PRO A 120 20.97 16.24 -2.62
CA PRO A 120 20.14 16.85 -3.66
C PRO A 120 18.81 16.12 -3.84
N PHE A 121 18.85 14.78 -3.85
CA PHE A 121 17.64 13.96 -3.97
C PHE A 121 16.73 14.12 -2.75
N CYS A 122 17.31 14.09 -1.55
CA CYS A 122 16.55 14.22 -0.30
C CYS A 122 15.86 15.59 -0.20
N VAL A 123 16.53 16.67 -0.61
CA VAL A 123 15.97 18.02 -0.62
C VAL A 123 14.87 18.16 -1.67
N GLU A 124 15.10 17.64 -2.89
CA GLU A 124 14.12 17.75 -3.99
C GLU A 124 12.79 17.03 -3.68
N THR A 125 12.90 15.88 -3.03
CA THR A 125 11.76 14.98 -2.75
C THR A 125 11.25 15.04 -1.32
N ALA A 126 11.89 15.84 -0.46
CA ALA A 126 11.67 15.84 1.00
C ALA A 126 11.73 14.43 1.63
N SER A 127 12.51 13.52 1.03
CA SER A 127 12.68 12.14 1.51
C SER A 127 14.07 11.95 2.11
N PRO A 128 14.21 11.66 3.41
CA PRO A 128 15.49 11.25 3.96
C PRO A 128 15.93 9.90 3.37
N ASP A 129 17.20 9.55 3.54
CA ASP A 129 17.74 8.27 3.10
C ASP A 129 17.37 7.14 4.06
N ILE A 130 16.24 6.50 3.78
CA ILE A 130 15.66 5.45 4.61
C ILE A 130 15.43 4.14 3.83
N GLY A 131 16.16 3.95 2.73
CA GLY A 131 16.16 2.70 1.97
C GLY A 131 14.76 2.28 1.51
N MET A 132 14.36 1.04 1.83
CA MET A 132 13.06 0.48 1.45
C MET A 132 11.85 1.23 2.04
N LEU A 133 12.00 2.10 3.04
CA LEU A 133 10.91 2.99 3.47
C LEU A 133 10.56 4.05 2.40
N ASN A 134 11.50 4.41 1.53
CA ASN A 134 11.19 5.19 0.34
C ASN A 134 10.60 4.25 -0.72
N SER A 135 9.28 4.33 -0.94
CA SER A 135 8.60 3.42 -1.87
C SER A 135 9.12 3.53 -3.32
N GLY A 136 9.62 4.70 -3.75
CA GLY A 136 10.31 4.86 -5.03
C GLY A 136 11.63 4.09 -5.13
N LEU A 137 12.35 3.94 -4.01
CA LEU A 137 13.54 3.08 -3.97
C LEU A 137 13.17 1.60 -4.03
N GLN A 138 11.99 1.18 -3.56
CA GLN A 138 11.52 -0.21 -3.74
C GLN A 138 11.38 -0.56 -5.22
N LEU A 139 10.81 0.35 -6.03
CA LEU A 139 10.71 0.17 -7.49
C LEU A 139 12.08 0.09 -8.15
N TYR A 140 13.00 0.96 -7.71
CA TYR A 140 14.37 0.93 -8.21
C TYR A 140 15.08 -0.38 -7.84
N TRP A 141 14.94 -0.85 -6.60
CA TRP A 141 15.43 -2.15 -6.18
C TRP A 141 14.87 -3.26 -7.06
N LEU A 142 13.55 -3.35 -7.21
CA LEU A 142 12.86 -4.39 -7.98
C LEU A 142 13.29 -4.40 -9.46
N LYS A 143 13.48 -3.21 -10.05
CA LYS A 143 13.98 -3.06 -11.42
C LYS A 143 15.34 -3.71 -11.63
N HIS A 144 16.23 -3.62 -10.63
CA HIS A 144 17.60 -4.08 -10.73
C HIS A 144 17.81 -5.51 -10.22
N THR A 145 17.02 -5.97 -9.25
CA THR A 145 17.15 -7.32 -8.68
C THR A 145 16.23 -8.32 -9.36
N GLN A 146 15.05 -7.90 -9.84
CA GLN A 146 14.04 -8.78 -10.46
C GLN A 146 13.46 -8.17 -11.74
N PRO A 147 14.29 -7.90 -12.77
CA PRO A 147 13.87 -7.19 -13.98
C PRO A 147 12.71 -7.85 -14.73
N ALA A 148 12.62 -9.19 -14.70
CA ALA A 148 11.53 -9.92 -15.34
C ALA A 148 10.17 -9.63 -14.70
N ARG A 149 10.09 -9.55 -13.36
CA ARG A 149 8.87 -9.19 -12.64
C ARG A 149 8.57 -7.71 -12.77
N PHE A 150 9.59 -6.85 -12.69
CA PHE A 150 9.43 -5.42 -12.94
C PHE A 150 8.80 -5.15 -14.31
N GLY A 151 9.19 -5.90 -15.33
CA GLY A 151 8.62 -5.79 -16.68
C GLY A 151 7.14 -6.20 -16.82
N GLN A 152 6.55 -6.87 -15.82
CA GLN A 152 5.13 -7.24 -15.81
C GLN A 152 4.25 -6.15 -15.18
N ILE A 153 4.85 -5.21 -14.46
CA ILE A 153 4.13 -4.19 -13.71
C ILE A 153 3.49 -3.20 -14.67
N THR A 154 2.17 -3.07 -14.55
CA THR A 154 1.41 -2.00 -15.19
C THR A 154 1.19 -0.83 -14.23
N HIS A 155 0.84 -1.13 -12.98
CA HIS A 155 0.64 -0.11 -11.94
C HIS A 155 1.32 -0.52 -10.63
N SER A 156 1.82 0.49 -9.91
CA SER A 156 2.29 0.33 -8.52
C SER A 156 1.41 1.19 -7.64
N LEU A 157 0.61 0.56 -6.80
CA LEU A 157 -0.37 1.23 -5.95
C LEU A 157 0.12 1.17 -4.52
N HIS A 158 0.16 2.31 -3.83
CA HIS A 158 0.36 2.30 -2.39
C HIS A 158 -0.74 1.46 -1.74
N LEU A 159 -0.43 0.82 -0.62
CA LEU A 159 -1.33 -0.14 0.03
C LEU A 159 -2.79 0.35 0.21
N PRO A 160 -3.10 1.60 0.62
CA PRO A 160 -4.49 2.04 0.74
C PRO A 160 -5.18 2.11 -0.63
N GLN A 161 -4.47 2.56 -1.67
CA GLN A 161 -5.00 2.62 -3.03
C GLN A 161 -5.16 1.23 -3.63
N PHE A 162 -4.28 0.27 -3.33
CA PHE A 162 -4.48 -1.11 -3.73
C PHE A 162 -5.74 -1.71 -3.09
N CYS A 163 -5.95 -1.49 -1.79
CA CYS A 163 -7.15 -1.96 -1.11
C CYS A 163 -8.43 -1.33 -1.70
N SER A 164 -8.40 -0.02 -2.03
CA SER A 164 -9.49 0.64 -2.74
C SER A 164 -9.71 0.09 -4.16
N TYR A 165 -8.62 -0.21 -4.87
CA TYR A 165 -8.62 -0.80 -6.20
C TYR A 165 -9.34 -2.15 -6.23
N LEU A 166 -9.21 -2.99 -5.18
CA LEU A 166 -9.92 -4.27 -5.11
C LEU A 166 -11.45 -4.12 -5.23
N PHE A 167 -12.01 -2.98 -4.80
CA PHE A 167 -13.45 -2.71 -4.84
C PHE A 167 -13.87 -1.90 -6.06
N THR A 168 -13.00 -1.00 -6.54
CA THR A 168 -13.33 -0.01 -7.57
C THR A 168 -12.79 -0.36 -8.96
N GLN A 169 -11.81 -1.26 -9.04
CA GLN A 169 -11.03 -1.58 -10.25
C GLN A 169 -10.45 -0.33 -10.94
N THR A 170 -10.27 0.77 -10.19
CA THR A 170 -9.77 2.05 -10.71
C THR A 170 -8.46 2.38 -9.99
N PRO A 171 -7.31 2.35 -10.70
CA PRO A 171 -6.03 2.71 -10.10
C PRO A 171 -6.01 4.21 -9.86
N VAL A 172 -5.76 4.61 -8.62
CA VAL A 172 -5.64 6.01 -8.21
C VAL A 172 -4.39 6.18 -7.35
N ALA A 173 -3.96 7.43 -7.21
CA ALA A 173 -2.93 7.84 -6.28
C ALA A 173 -3.44 9.05 -5.49
N ASP A 174 -3.00 9.20 -4.25
CA ASP A 174 -3.30 10.37 -3.44
C ASP A 174 -2.00 11.04 -2.98
N LEU A 175 -2.08 12.34 -2.70
CA LEU A 175 -0.90 13.14 -2.35
C LEU A 175 -0.26 12.71 -1.02
N THR A 176 -1.04 12.19 -0.06
CA THR A 176 -0.49 11.77 1.23
C THR A 176 0.33 10.49 1.10
N SER A 177 -0.08 9.57 0.23
CA SER A 177 0.70 8.36 -0.07
C SER A 177 1.93 8.66 -0.93
N VAL A 178 1.79 9.48 -1.98
CA VAL A 178 2.91 9.77 -2.90
C VAL A 178 3.89 10.80 -2.34
N GLY A 179 3.42 11.78 -1.57
CA GLY A 179 4.25 12.88 -1.08
C GLY A 179 5.00 12.61 0.23
N CYS A 180 4.63 11.58 0.99
CA CYS A 180 5.21 11.34 2.31
C CYS A 180 6.43 10.42 2.24
N HIS A 181 7.63 11.01 2.14
CA HIS A 181 8.91 10.32 2.21
C HIS A 181 9.03 9.09 1.28
N THR A 182 8.58 9.22 0.03
CA THR A 182 8.61 8.12 -0.96
C THR A 182 9.77 8.20 -1.94
N GLY A 183 10.38 9.37 -2.10
CA GLY A 183 11.36 9.64 -3.15
C GLY A 183 10.73 9.80 -4.55
N LEU A 184 9.42 9.95 -4.64
CA LEU A 184 8.68 10.06 -5.92
C LEU A 184 8.23 11.49 -6.22
N TRP A 185 7.70 12.21 -5.23
CA TRP A 185 7.10 13.52 -5.46
C TRP A 185 8.15 14.64 -5.55
N HIS A 186 8.08 15.45 -6.59
CA HIS A 186 8.89 16.65 -6.72
C HIS A 186 8.11 17.87 -6.20
N PHE A 187 8.42 18.32 -4.98
CA PHE A 187 7.64 19.36 -4.29
C PHE A 187 7.60 20.70 -5.01
N ALA A 188 8.72 21.15 -5.60
CA ALA A 188 8.75 22.40 -6.35
C ALA A 188 7.97 22.37 -7.69
N ARG A 189 7.77 21.17 -8.27
CA ARG A 189 7.11 21.00 -9.58
C ARG A 189 5.70 20.43 -9.48
N HIS A 190 5.26 20.03 -8.29
CA HIS A 190 3.96 19.42 -8.02
C HIS A 190 3.61 18.24 -8.95
N ARG A 191 4.59 17.35 -9.17
CA ARG A 191 4.43 16.14 -10.00
C ARG A 191 5.40 15.04 -9.57
N TYR A 192 5.12 13.80 -9.96
CA TYR A 192 6.01 12.64 -9.83
C TYR A 192 6.19 11.96 -11.19
#